data_AF-B3F2G2-F1
#
_entry.id   AF-B3F2G2-F1
#
_cell.length_a   1.000
_cell.length_b   1.000
_cell.length_c   1.000
_cell.angle_alpha   90.00
_cell.angle_beta   90.00
_cell.angle_gamma   90.00
#
_symmetry.space_group_name_H-M   'P 1'
#
loop_
_entity.id
_entity.type
_entity.pdbx_description
1 polymer ?
#
loop_
_entity_poly.entity_id
_entity_poly.type
_entity_poly.pdbx_seq_one_letter_code
_entity_poly.pdbx_strand_id
1 'polypeptide(L)'
;HLGVFPCNQPALVQGILERVVDGPALHQTVRLETLCENGSYWVKDKRLPPCSLSQALTYFLDITTPPTQLLLRKLAQLATEEAEKQRLETLCQPSDYNKWKFTNSPTFLEVLEEFPSLRVSASFLLSQLPILKPRYYSISSSRDLTPTEIHLTVAVLTYRTRDGQGPLHHGVCSTWLSSLKPQDPVPCFVRSASGFQLPEDRSRPCILIGPGTGIAPFRSFWQSRLHEAEHKGLQGGRMTLVFGCRRPEEDHLYWEEMLEMARKGVLHEVHTAYSRLPDQPKVYVQDILRQRLAGEVLRVLHEEQGHLYVCGDVRMARDVACTLKQLMATALSLNEEQVEDYFFQLKNQKRYHEDIFGAVFPYEVKKDGAAGLPSDPRAPGAHRS
;
A
#
# COMPACT_ATOMS: atom_id res chain seq x y z
N HIS A 1 13.77 0.05 -0.40
CA HIS A 1 12.64 0.42 -1.29
C HIS A 1 13.10 1.41 -2.36
N LEU A 2 12.36 1.48 -3.48
CA LEU A 2 12.43 2.56 -4.45
C LEU A 2 11.24 3.51 -4.22
N GLY A 3 11.51 4.78 -3.95
CA GLY A 3 10.50 5.84 -3.94
C GLY A 3 10.33 6.38 -5.36
N VAL A 4 9.13 6.27 -5.91
CA VAL A 4 8.81 6.63 -7.30
C VAL A 4 7.88 7.84 -7.32
N PHE A 5 8.21 8.87 -8.10
CA PHE A 5 7.35 10.04 -8.31
C PHE A 5 6.51 9.84 -9.58
N PRO A 6 5.19 9.63 -9.46
CA PRO A 6 4.32 9.43 -10.61
C PRO A 6 3.83 10.74 -11.21
N CYS A 7 3.09 10.61 -12.31
CA CYS A 7 2.33 11.71 -12.91
C CYS A 7 0.82 11.46 -12.74
N ASN A 8 0.06 12.53 -12.54
CA ASN A 8 -1.40 12.45 -12.59
C ASN A 8 -1.91 12.20 -14.01
N GLN A 9 -3.12 11.64 -14.13
CA GLN A 9 -3.72 11.35 -15.43
C GLN A 9 -4.01 12.63 -16.21
N PRO A 10 -3.65 12.72 -17.51
CA PRO A 10 -3.88 13.92 -18.32
C PRO A 10 -5.34 14.41 -18.32
N ALA A 11 -6.31 13.49 -18.33
CA ALA A 11 -7.73 13.83 -18.30
C ALA A 11 -8.14 14.59 -17.02
N LEU A 12 -7.62 14.17 -15.86
CA LEU A 12 -7.87 14.86 -14.58
C LEU A 12 -7.22 16.24 -14.57
N VAL A 13 -5.99 16.34 -15.08
CA VAL A 13 -5.26 17.62 -15.18
C VAL A 13 -6.02 18.59 -16.09
N GLN A 14 -6.43 18.14 -17.28
CA GLN A 14 -7.17 18.94 -18.24
C GLN A 14 -8.51 19.41 -17.66
N GLY A 15 -9.29 18.49 -17.07
CA GLY A 15 -10.58 18.84 -16.47
C GLY A 15 -10.45 19.90 -15.37
N ILE A 16 -9.38 19.85 -14.56
CA ILE A 16 -9.13 20.89 -13.55
C ILE A 16 -8.75 22.22 -14.22
N LEU A 17 -7.87 22.20 -15.23
CA LEU A 17 -7.44 23.41 -15.95
C LEU A 17 -8.62 24.16 -16.58
N GLU A 18 -9.59 23.43 -17.14
CA GLU A 18 -10.82 23.99 -17.73
C GLU A 18 -11.72 24.69 -16.70
N ARG A 19 -11.51 24.45 -15.40
CA ARG A 19 -12.29 25.02 -14.29
C ARG A 19 -11.59 26.20 -13.59
N VAL A 20 -10.34 26.52 -13.97
CA VAL A 20 -9.57 27.62 -13.36
C VAL A 20 -9.97 28.97 -13.96
N VAL A 21 -10.29 29.96 -13.11
CA VAL A 21 -10.83 31.26 -13.56
C VAL A 21 -9.78 32.20 -14.16
N ASP A 22 -8.51 32.09 -13.73
CA ASP A 22 -7.40 32.98 -14.09
C ASP A 22 -6.16 32.17 -14.52
N GLY A 23 -6.39 31.06 -15.22
CA GLY A 23 -5.33 30.17 -15.69
C GLY A 23 -4.31 30.90 -16.56
N PRO A 24 -3.00 30.91 -16.19
CA PRO A 24 -1.94 31.32 -17.10
C PRO A 24 -1.96 30.48 -18.39
N ALA A 25 -1.32 30.96 -19.45
CA ALA A 25 -1.22 30.15 -20.67
C ALA A 25 -0.59 28.78 -20.36
N LEU A 26 -1.02 27.72 -21.06
CA LEU A 26 -0.73 26.32 -20.71
C LEU A 26 0.76 26.03 -20.42
N HIS A 27 1.66 26.69 -21.16
CA HIS A 27 3.11 26.53 -21.07
C HIS A 27 3.83 27.71 -20.41
N GLN A 28 3.09 28.69 -19.90
CA GLN A 28 3.69 29.83 -19.21
C GLN A 28 4.24 29.37 -17.86
N THR A 29 5.56 29.49 -17.71
CA THR A 29 6.22 29.27 -16.42
C THR A 29 5.82 30.38 -15.46
N VAL A 30 5.27 29.98 -14.31
CA VAL A 30 4.91 30.87 -13.22
C VAL A 30 5.65 30.50 -11.94
N ARG A 31 5.64 31.40 -10.97
CA ARG A 31 6.12 31.14 -9.61
C ARG A 31 5.11 31.73 -8.62
N LEU A 32 4.87 31.03 -7.53
CA LEU A 32 4.01 31.52 -6.46
C LEU A 32 4.82 32.49 -5.58
N GLU A 33 4.22 33.65 -5.31
CA GLU A 33 4.74 34.62 -4.34
C GLU A 33 3.66 34.91 -3.31
N THR A 34 4.08 35.10 -2.07
CA THR A 34 3.21 35.42 -0.94
C THR A 34 3.58 36.80 -0.43
N LEU A 35 2.57 37.65 -0.22
CA LEU A 35 2.78 38.96 0.37
C LEU A 35 3.15 38.79 1.85
N CYS A 36 4.22 39.43 2.31
CA CYS A 36 4.61 39.36 3.71
C CYS A 36 3.51 39.91 4.64
N GLU A 37 3.53 39.51 5.92
CA GLU A 37 2.45 39.84 6.88
C GLU A 37 2.18 41.34 7.02
N ASN A 38 3.21 42.18 6.87
CA ASN A 38 3.08 43.63 6.93
C ASN A 38 2.74 44.29 5.58
N GLY A 39 2.50 43.51 4.52
CA GLY A 39 2.06 43.98 3.20
C GLY A 39 3.12 44.69 2.36
N SER A 40 4.38 44.74 2.81
CA SER A 40 5.39 45.64 2.23
C SER A 40 6.20 45.07 1.07
N TYR A 41 6.33 43.74 0.94
CA TYR A 41 7.07 43.08 -0.15
C TYR A 41 6.58 41.66 -0.42
N TRP A 42 6.90 41.15 -1.60
CA TRP A 42 6.57 39.79 -2.02
C TRP A 42 7.71 38.83 -1.72
N VAL A 43 7.37 37.65 -1.18
CA VAL A 43 8.32 36.57 -0.87
C VAL A 43 8.04 35.40 -1.80
N LYS A 44 9.10 34.87 -2.41
CA LYS A 44 9.01 33.67 -3.24
C LYS A 44 8.62 32.47 -2.38
N ASP A 45 7.54 31.81 -2.76
CA ASP A 45 7.16 30.54 -2.16
C ASP A 45 8.13 29.44 -2.61
N LYS A 46 8.64 28.65 -1.65
CA LYS A 46 9.66 27.61 -1.90
C LYS A 46 9.07 26.22 -2.09
N ARG A 47 7.76 26.09 -2.02
CA ARG A 47 7.04 24.81 -2.05
C ARG A 47 7.13 24.13 -3.41
N LEU A 48 7.08 24.91 -4.48
CA LEU A 48 7.12 24.44 -5.86
C LEU A 48 8.26 25.14 -6.61
N PRO A 49 8.96 24.43 -7.52
CA PRO A 49 9.87 25.10 -8.45
C PRO A 49 9.07 25.97 -9.44
N PRO A 50 9.71 26.93 -10.12
CA PRO A 50 9.10 27.62 -11.25
C PRO A 50 8.64 26.61 -12.31
N CYS A 51 7.35 26.58 -12.60
CA CYS A 51 6.74 25.65 -13.55
C CYS A 51 5.41 26.20 -14.08
N SER A 52 4.89 25.62 -15.15
CA SER A 52 3.52 25.92 -15.59
C SER A 52 2.48 25.32 -14.65
N LEU A 53 1.26 25.86 -14.65
CA LEU A 53 0.15 25.29 -13.88
C LEU A 53 -0.13 23.83 -14.27
N SER A 54 -0.04 23.52 -15.56
CA SER A 54 -0.16 22.14 -16.06
C SER A 54 0.91 21.22 -15.46
N GLN A 55 2.17 21.65 -15.41
CA GLN A 55 3.24 20.86 -14.77
C GLN A 55 3.01 20.69 -13.26
N ALA A 56 2.56 21.74 -12.57
CA ALA A 56 2.22 21.66 -11.16
C ALA A 56 1.16 20.60 -10.88
N LEU A 57 0.06 20.62 -11.63
CA LEU A 57 -1.03 19.64 -11.52
C LEU A 57 -0.62 18.24 -12.00
N THR A 58 0.33 18.13 -12.93
CA THR A 58 0.78 16.82 -13.46
C THR A 58 1.75 16.13 -12.52
N TYR A 59 2.77 16.85 -12.01
CA TYR A 59 3.95 16.24 -11.37
C TYR A 59 4.09 16.57 -9.87
N PHE A 60 3.51 17.68 -9.40
CA PHE A 60 3.85 18.21 -8.07
C PHE A 60 2.70 18.25 -7.08
N LEU A 61 1.46 18.34 -7.55
CA LEU A 61 0.27 18.48 -6.71
C LEU A 61 -0.58 17.22 -6.68
N ASP A 62 -1.10 16.89 -5.51
CA ASP A 62 -2.07 15.82 -5.34
C ASP A 62 -3.47 16.34 -5.65
N ILE A 63 -4.01 15.86 -6.76
CA ILE A 63 -5.35 16.19 -7.26
C ILE A 63 -6.36 15.05 -7.04
N THR A 64 -5.94 13.97 -6.38
CA THR A 64 -6.71 12.72 -6.26
C THR A 64 -7.12 12.38 -4.83
N THR A 65 -6.36 12.83 -3.84
CA THR A 65 -6.75 12.68 -2.44
C THR A 65 -7.96 13.57 -2.12
N PRO A 66 -9.02 13.04 -1.48
CA PRO A 66 -10.17 13.84 -1.08
C PRO A 66 -9.78 15.10 -0.29
N PRO A 67 -10.32 16.28 -0.63
CA PRO A 67 -10.05 17.52 0.09
C PRO A 67 -10.29 17.38 1.58
N THR A 68 -9.39 17.93 2.40
CA THR A 68 -9.59 17.96 3.85
C THR A 68 -10.76 18.88 4.23
N GLN A 69 -11.33 18.71 5.42
CA GLN A 69 -12.36 19.63 5.94
C GLN A 69 -11.90 21.10 5.92
N LEU A 70 -10.61 21.36 6.15
CA LEU A 70 -10.05 22.72 6.05
C LEU A 70 -10.07 23.23 4.60
N LEU A 71 -9.73 22.39 3.62
CA LEU A 71 -9.79 22.76 2.22
C LEU A 71 -11.25 22.96 1.76
N LEU A 72 -12.18 22.10 2.18
CA LEU A 72 -13.62 22.27 1.91
C LEU A 72 -14.15 23.59 2.47
N ARG A 73 -13.74 23.98 3.68
CA ARG A 73 -14.11 25.29 4.27
C ARG A 73 -13.60 26.46 3.43
N LYS A 74 -12.39 26.36 2.88
CA LYS A 74 -11.83 27.37 1.97
C LYS A 74 -12.61 27.41 0.65
N LEU A 75 -12.95 26.24 0.09
CA LEU A 75 -13.77 26.14 -1.12
C LEU A 75 -15.17 26.74 -0.93
N ALA A 76 -15.79 26.56 0.24
CA ALA A 76 -17.09 27.17 0.54
C ALA A 76 -17.08 28.70 0.38
N GLN A 77 -15.96 29.36 0.68
CA GLN A 77 -15.81 30.82 0.49
C GLN A 77 -15.65 31.24 -0.97
N LEU A 78 -15.42 30.29 -1.88
CA LEU A 78 -15.26 30.50 -3.33
C LEU A 78 -16.50 30.09 -4.14
N ALA A 79 -17.50 29.49 -3.49
CA ALA A 79 -18.77 29.12 -4.13
C ALA A 79 -19.63 30.38 -4.33
N THR A 80 -20.15 30.57 -5.54
CA THR A 80 -21.05 31.69 -5.84
C THR A 80 -22.52 31.37 -5.60
N GLU A 81 -22.87 30.08 -5.56
CA GLU A 81 -24.23 29.62 -5.27
C GLU A 81 -24.38 29.29 -3.78
N GLU A 82 -25.39 29.89 -3.14
CA GLU A 82 -25.60 29.78 -1.69
C GLU A 82 -25.90 28.32 -1.26
N ALA A 83 -26.63 27.57 -2.08
CA ALA A 83 -26.93 26.16 -1.80
C ALA A 83 -25.66 25.28 -1.81
N GLU A 84 -24.74 25.52 -2.75
CA GLU A 84 -23.46 24.80 -2.83
C GLU A 84 -22.54 25.17 -1.67
N LYS A 85 -22.49 26.46 -1.30
CA LYS A 85 -21.76 26.94 -0.13
C LYS A 85 -22.23 26.25 1.15
N GLN A 86 -23.54 26.24 1.41
CA GLN A 86 -24.12 25.58 2.59
C GLN A 86 -23.82 24.08 2.60
N ARG A 87 -23.84 23.43 1.41
CA ARG A 87 -23.49 22.02 1.28
C ARG A 87 -22.01 21.78 1.63
N LEU A 88 -21.09 22.60 1.12
CA LEU A 88 -19.66 22.52 1.44
C LEU A 88 -19.40 22.75 2.94
N GLU A 89 -20.09 23.69 3.56
CA GLU A 89 -20.02 23.94 5.00
C GLU A 89 -20.55 22.76 5.82
N THR A 90 -21.62 22.12 5.36
CA THR A 90 -22.15 20.88 5.96
C THR A 90 -21.12 19.75 5.86
N LEU A 91 -20.47 19.58 4.70
CA LEU A 91 -19.39 18.60 4.51
C LEU A 91 -18.15 18.88 5.37
N CYS A 92 -18.04 20.05 6.00
CA CYS A 92 -17.00 20.30 6.99
C CYS A 92 -17.29 19.61 8.34
N GLN A 93 -18.51 19.11 8.60
CA GLN A 93 -18.83 18.38 9.82
C GLN A 93 -18.26 16.96 9.79
N PRO A 94 -17.67 16.44 10.89
CA PRO A 94 -16.97 15.15 10.88
C PRO A 94 -17.79 13.95 10.39
N SER A 95 -19.07 13.86 10.77
CA SER A 95 -19.98 12.78 10.35
C SER A 95 -20.19 12.77 8.84
N ASP A 96 -20.57 13.93 8.29
CA ASP A 96 -20.90 14.11 6.89
C ASP A 96 -19.66 14.00 6.01
N TYR A 97 -18.54 14.58 6.46
CA TYR A 97 -17.25 14.46 5.81
C TYR A 97 -16.83 13.00 5.67
N ASN A 98 -16.85 12.24 6.76
CA ASN A 98 -16.40 10.85 6.74
C ASN A 98 -17.29 10.01 5.81
N LYS A 99 -18.62 10.16 5.91
CA LYS A 99 -19.55 9.46 5.02
C LYS A 99 -19.27 9.81 3.55
N TRP A 100 -19.20 11.09 3.20
CA TRP A 100 -18.94 11.53 1.84
C TRP A 100 -17.57 11.07 1.32
N LYS A 101 -16.51 11.21 2.12
CA LYS A 101 -15.15 10.79 1.80
C LYS A 101 -15.05 9.29 1.56
N PHE A 102 -15.59 8.46 2.45
CA PHE A 102 -15.45 7.00 2.33
C PHE A 102 -16.35 6.42 1.26
N THR A 103 -17.55 6.97 1.05
CA THR A 103 -18.46 6.51 0.00
C THR A 103 -17.97 6.92 -1.39
N ASN A 104 -17.52 8.17 -1.56
CA ASN A 104 -17.23 8.72 -2.89
C ASN A 104 -15.73 8.72 -3.23
N SER A 105 -14.84 8.74 -2.24
CA SER A 105 -13.39 8.94 -2.44
C SER A 105 -13.04 10.03 -3.46
N PRO A 106 -13.70 11.20 -3.42
CA PRO A 106 -13.74 12.11 -4.57
C PRO A 106 -12.37 12.74 -4.84
N THR A 107 -11.96 12.74 -6.10
CA THR A 107 -10.85 13.52 -6.61
C THR A 107 -11.17 15.02 -6.56
N PHE A 108 -10.16 15.88 -6.68
CA PHE A 108 -10.39 17.32 -6.69
C PHE A 108 -11.25 17.75 -7.89
N LEU A 109 -11.09 17.11 -9.06
CA LEU A 109 -11.93 17.38 -10.22
C LEU A 109 -13.41 17.06 -9.95
N GLU A 110 -13.70 15.89 -9.38
CA GLU A 110 -15.07 15.49 -9.04
C GLU A 110 -15.72 16.45 -8.03
N VAL A 111 -14.93 17.09 -7.15
CA VAL A 111 -15.44 18.17 -6.28
C VAL A 111 -15.80 19.42 -7.08
N LEU A 112 -14.98 19.83 -8.06
CA LEU A 112 -15.29 20.97 -8.93
C LEU A 112 -16.49 20.71 -9.85
N GLU A 113 -16.79 19.44 -10.13
CA GLU A 113 -17.96 18.98 -10.90
C GLU A 113 -19.22 18.88 -10.02
N GLU A 114 -19.09 18.40 -8.77
CA GLU A 114 -20.19 18.36 -7.78
C GLU A 114 -20.64 19.78 -7.39
N PHE A 115 -19.71 20.73 -7.36
CA PHE A 115 -19.94 22.14 -6.99
C PHE A 115 -19.55 23.08 -8.15
N PRO A 116 -20.37 23.17 -9.21
CA PRO A 116 -20.03 23.92 -10.42
C PRO A 116 -19.86 25.43 -10.19
N SER A 117 -20.44 26.00 -9.12
CA SER A 117 -20.32 27.42 -8.78
C SER A 117 -18.93 27.82 -8.26
N LEU A 118 -18.07 26.85 -7.90
CA LEU A 118 -16.73 27.11 -7.41
C LEU A 118 -15.89 27.89 -8.44
N ARG A 119 -15.34 29.02 -7.99
CA ARG A 119 -14.41 29.86 -8.76
C ARG A 119 -12.99 29.74 -8.20
N VAL A 120 -12.26 28.71 -8.62
CA VAL A 120 -10.89 28.46 -8.15
C VAL A 120 -9.85 29.16 -9.02
N SER A 121 -8.90 29.86 -8.40
CA SER A 121 -7.79 30.52 -9.09
C SER A 121 -6.55 29.63 -9.19
N ALA A 122 -5.64 29.94 -10.11
CA ALA A 122 -4.34 29.29 -10.22
C ALA A 122 -3.53 29.42 -8.92
N SER A 123 -3.54 30.61 -8.30
CA SER A 123 -2.87 30.86 -7.03
C SER A 123 -3.46 30.02 -5.88
N PHE A 124 -4.79 29.80 -5.88
CA PHE A 124 -5.44 28.92 -4.92
C PHE A 124 -4.95 27.48 -5.08
N LEU A 125 -4.94 26.93 -6.32
CA LEU A 125 -4.49 25.56 -6.54
C LEU A 125 -3.02 25.36 -6.11
N LEU A 126 -2.13 26.26 -6.53
CA LEU A 126 -0.70 26.19 -6.22
C LEU A 126 -0.41 26.30 -4.71
N SER A 127 -1.21 27.09 -3.99
CA SER A 127 -1.02 27.33 -2.55
C SER A 127 -1.77 26.32 -1.66
N GLN A 128 -2.86 25.71 -2.12
CA GLN A 128 -3.76 24.92 -1.26
C GLN A 128 -3.72 23.41 -1.51
N LEU A 129 -3.57 22.93 -2.75
CA LEU A 129 -3.57 21.49 -3.03
C LEU A 129 -2.33 20.83 -2.45
N PRO A 130 -2.38 19.65 -1.79
CA PRO A 130 -1.20 19.00 -1.20
C PRO A 130 -0.10 18.65 -2.21
N ILE A 131 1.13 18.40 -1.75
CA ILE A 131 2.21 17.90 -2.61
C ILE A 131 2.00 16.43 -2.95
N LEU A 132 2.11 16.08 -4.23
CA LEU A 132 2.09 14.71 -4.73
C LEU A 132 3.26 13.91 -4.12
N LYS A 133 2.92 12.92 -3.31
CA LYS A 133 3.92 12.10 -2.61
C LYS A 133 4.48 11.00 -3.52
N PRO A 134 5.76 10.64 -3.39
CA PRO A 134 6.27 9.44 -4.03
C PRO A 134 5.59 8.20 -3.44
N ARG A 135 5.47 7.12 -4.23
CA ARG A 135 5.01 5.81 -3.77
C ARG A 135 6.20 4.88 -3.62
N TYR A 136 6.22 4.11 -2.55
CA TYR A 136 7.31 3.20 -2.24
C TYR A 136 7.01 1.79 -2.74
N TYR A 137 7.99 1.19 -3.39
CA TYR A 137 7.96 -0.19 -3.84
C TYR A 137 9.17 -0.95 -3.30
N SER A 138 8.97 -2.18 -2.84
CA SER A 138 10.09 -3.06 -2.48
C SER A 138 10.80 -3.48 -3.75
N ILE A 139 12.14 -3.39 -3.73
CA ILE A 139 12.97 -3.74 -4.89
C ILE A 139 12.97 -5.27 -5.01
N SER A 140 12.72 -5.75 -6.21
CA SER A 140 12.53 -7.17 -6.55
C SER A 140 13.68 -7.76 -7.35
N SER A 141 14.82 -7.06 -7.40
CA SER A 141 16.05 -7.52 -8.04
C SER A 141 17.24 -7.44 -7.08
N SER A 142 18.23 -8.31 -7.32
CA SER A 142 19.56 -8.17 -6.72
C SER A 142 20.49 -7.40 -7.66
N ARG A 143 21.19 -6.40 -7.13
CA ARG A 143 22.23 -5.66 -7.88
C ARG A 143 23.37 -6.58 -8.36
N ASP A 144 23.61 -7.68 -7.66
CA ASP A 144 24.67 -8.63 -8.05
C ASP A 144 24.29 -9.41 -9.33
N LEU A 145 22.99 -9.61 -9.56
CA LEU A 145 22.48 -10.31 -10.75
C LEU A 145 22.15 -9.34 -11.89
N THR A 146 21.62 -8.16 -11.56
CA THR A 146 21.25 -7.12 -12.52
C THR A 146 21.86 -5.76 -12.13
N PRO A 147 23.16 -5.51 -12.39
CA PRO A 147 23.88 -4.35 -11.85
C PRO A 147 23.35 -2.98 -12.29
N THR A 148 22.68 -2.93 -13.44
CA THR A 148 22.17 -1.71 -14.08
C THR A 148 20.65 -1.60 -14.05
N GLU A 149 19.96 -2.52 -13.37
CA GLU A 149 18.49 -2.61 -13.40
C GLU A 149 17.90 -2.64 -11.99
N ILE A 150 16.70 -2.07 -11.85
CA ILE A 150 15.89 -2.13 -10.64
C ILE A 150 14.53 -2.70 -11.02
N HIS A 151 14.18 -3.86 -10.47
CA HIS A 151 12.89 -4.49 -10.73
C HIS A 151 11.92 -4.17 -9.60
N LEU A 152 10.64 -4.03 -9.95
CA LEU A 152 9.55 -3.83 -8.99
C LEU A 152 8.43 -4.83 -9.27
N THR A 153 7.82 -5.36 -8.22
CA THR A 153 6.51 -6.05 -8.32
C THR A 153 5.40 -5.08 -7.94
N VAL A 154 4.54 -4.72 -8.89
CA VAL A 154 3.54 -3.65 -8.70
C VAL A 154 2.13 -4.21 -8.89
N ALA A 155 1.29 -4.10 -7.85
CA ALA A 155 -0.15 -4.31 -7.99
C ALA A 155 -0.80 -3.07 -8.63
N VAL A 156 -1.47 -3.25 -9.77
CA VAL A 156 -2.21 -2.18 -10.43
C VAL A 156 -3.52 -1.93 -9.67
N LEU A 157 -3.60 -0.78 -9.00
CA LEU A 157 -4.77 -0.41 -8.21
C LEU A 157 -5.83 0.26 -9.08
N THR A 158 -6.99 -0.38 -9.18
CA THR A 158 -8.22 0.18 -9.75
C THR A 158 -9.40 -0.23 -8.90
N TYR A 159 -10.30 0.70 -8.56
CA TYR A 159 -11.47 0.41 -7.74
C TYR A 159 -12.65 1.30 -8.15
N ARG A 160 -13.87 0.79 -8.02
CA ARG A 160 -15.08 1.60 -8.20
C ARG A 160 -15.50 2.18 -6.86
N THR A 161 -15.88 3.45 -6.85
CA THR A 161 -16.44 4.10 -5.65
C THR A 161 -17.89 3.67 -5.43
N ARG A 162 -18.52 4.12 -4.34
CA ARG A 162 -19.95 3.84 -4.02
C ARG A 162 -20.28 2.33 -4.08
N ASP A 163 -19.47 1.53 -3.41
CA ASP A 163 -19.63 0.06 -3.32
C ASP A 163 -19.80 -0.62 -4.69
N GLY A 164 -19.05 -0.15 -5.70
CA GLY A 164 -19.05 -0.72 -7.04
C GLY A 164 -19.97 -0.02 -8.04
N GLN A 165 -20.83 0.90 -7.59
CA GLN A 165 -21.80 1.61 -8.45
C GLN A 165 -21.30 2.96 -8.95
N GLY A 166 -20.19 3.46 -8.40
CA GLY A 166 -19.60 4.75 -8.75
C GLY A 166 -18.61 4.68 -9.93
N PRO A 167 -18.00 5.84 -10.25
CA PRO A 167 -16.92 5.91 -11.23
C PRO A 167 -15.73 5.02 -10.86
N LEU A 168 -14.98 4.63 -11.88
CA LEU A 168 -13.74 3.88 -11.72
C LEU A 168 -12.62 4.86 -11.34
N HIS A 169 -11.98 4.61 -10.21
CA HIS A 169 -10.81 5.33 -9.73
C HIS A 169 -9.54 4.51 -9.93
N HIS A 170 -8.45 5.23 -10.16
CA HIS A 170 -7.16 4.66 -10.52
C HIS A 170 -6.10 5.07 -9.49
N GLY A 171 -5.32 4.11 -8.99
CA GLY A 171 -4.18 4.42 -8.14
C GLY A 171 -3.08 5.12 -8.93
N VAL A 172 -2.84 6.40 -8.62
CA VAL A 172 -1.96 7.31 -9.39
C VAL A 172 -0.65 6.64 -9.84
N CYS A 173 0.14 6.12 -8.90
CA CYS A 173 1.47 5.60 -9.25
C CYS A 173 1.41 4.25 -9.98
N SER A 174 0.52 3.35 -9.57
CA SER A 174 0.48 2.00 -10.13
C SER A 174 -0.06 2.00 -11.57
N THR A 175 -1.05 2.84 -11.87
CA THR A 175 -1.60 2.96 -13.23
C THR A 175 -0.69 3.79 -14.13
N TRP A 176 -0.01 4.80 -13.58
CA TRP A 176 1.05 5.51 -14.30
C TRP A 176 2.16 4.54 -14.70
N LEU A 177 2.71 3.75 -13.76
CA LEU A 177 3.74 2.74 -14.06
C LEU A 177 3.27 1.73 -15.11
N SER A 178 2.02 1.27 -15.06
CA SER A 178 1.49 0.33 -16.07
C SER A 178 1.27 0.95 -17.45
N SER A 179 1.27 2.28 -17.55
CA SER A 179 1.08 3.00 -18.81
C SER A 179 2.39 3.43 -19.48
N LEU A 180 3.52 3.30 -18.79
CA LEU A 180 4.82 3.69 -19.29
C LEU A 180 5.26 2.84 -20.48
N LYS A 181 5.99 3.46 -21.39
CA LYS A 181 6.65 2.84 -22.52
C LYS A 181 8.16 2.74 -22.24
N PRO A 182 8.87 1.82 -22.93
CA PRO A 182 10.33 1.82 -22.90
C PRO A 182 10.89 3.21 -23.21
N GLN A 183 11.93 3.61 -22.48
CA GLN A 183 12.57 4.95 -22.53
C GLN A 183 11.81 6.10 -21.84
N ASP A 184 10.59 5.89 -21.32
CA ASP A 184 9.96 6.93 -20.51
C ASP A 184 10.75 7.15 -19.20
N PRO A 185 11.02 8.41 -18.82
CA PRO A 185 11.77 8.70 -17.61
C PRO A 185 10.95 8.43 -16.35
N VAL A 186 11.57 7.78 -15.37
CA VAL A 186 10.96 7.49 -14.06
C VAL A 186 11.75 8.19 -12.96
N PRO A 187 11.29 9.37 -12.48
CA PRO A 187 11.95 10.04 -11.37
C PRO A 187 11.78 9.20 -10.10
N CYS A 188 12.90 8.78 -9.52
CA CYS A 188 12.91 7.90 -8.36
C CYS A 188 14.14 8.11 -7.48
N PHE A 189 14.10 7.54 -6.28
CA PHE A 189 15.23 7.52 -5.34
C PHE A 189 15.21 6.24 -4.52
N VAL A 190 16.38 5.79 -4.07
CA VAL A 190 16.50 4.63 -3.18
C VAL A 190 16.33 5.08 -1.74
N ARG A 191 15.43 4.41 -1.02
CA ARG A 191 15.30 4.51 0.44
C ARG A 191 15.77 3.21 1.07
N SER A 192 16.85 3.26 1.84
CA SER A 192 17.37 2.08 2.53
C SER A 192 16.36 1.55 3.56
N ALA A 193 16.23 0.23 3.63
CA ALA A 193 15.42 -0.48 4.62
C ALA A 193 16.36 -1.32 5.50
N SER A 194 17.10 -0.68 6.40
CA SER A 194 18.12 -1.33 7.24
C SER A 194 17.56 -2.43 8.15
N GLY A 195 16.25 -2.42 8.42
CA GLY A 195 15.56 -3.46 9.17
C GLY A 195 15.06 -4.64 8.35
N PHE A 196 15.25 -4.65 7.02
CA PHE A 196 14.72 -5.69 6.12
C PHE A 196 15.77 -6.11 5.08
N GLN A 197 16.85 -6.72 5.56
CA GLN A 197 17.97 -7.22 4.77
C GLN A 197 18.26 -8.67 5.14
N LEU A 198 18.90 -9.42 4.23
CA LEU A 198 19.40 -10.76 4.55
C LEU A 198 20.37 -10.72 5.75
N PRO A 199 20.47 -11.80 6.53
CA PRO A 199 21.37 -11.85 7.68
C PRO A 199 22.83 -11.66 7.27
N GLU A 200 23.61 -10.99 8.12
CA GLU A 200 25.07 -10.87 7.93
C GLU A 200 25.73 -12.25 7.98
N ASP A 201 25.34 -13.07 8.98
CA ASP A 201 25.68 -14.49 9.05
C ASP A 201 24.84 -15.29 8.06
N ARG A 202 25.46 -15.57 6.91
CA ARG A 202 24.85 -16.27 5.78
C ARG A 202 24.36 -17.66 6.12
N SER A 203 24.89 -18.31 7.15
CA SER A 203 24.50 -19.68 7.54
C SER A 203 23.13 -19.75 8.23
N ARG A 204 22.62 -18.60 8.70
CA ARG A 204 21.34 -18.54 9.41
C ARG A 204 20.17 -18.86 8.49
N PRO A 205 19.25 -19.76 8.90
CA PRO A 205 18.05 -20.07 8.12
C PRO A 205 17.08 -18.89 8.13
N CYS A 206 16.27 -18.78 7.08
CA CYS A 206 15.29 -17.72 6.91
C CYS A 206 13.90 -18.28 6.55
N ILE A 207 12.85 -17.78 7.19
CA ILE A 207 11.45 -17.98 6.77
C ILE A 207 10.94 -16.69 6.14
N LEU A 208 10.48 -16.77 4.90
CA LEU A 208 10.04 -15.64 4.07
C LEU A 208 8.53 -15.74 3.86
N ILE A 209 7.73 -14.84 4.44
CA ILE A 209 6.25 -14.87 4.37
C ILE A 209 5.75 -13.66 3.60
N GLY A 210 5.21 -13.89 2.40
CA GLY A 210 4.84 -12.79 1.50
C GLY A 210 3.78 -13.15 0.47
N PRO A 211 2.48 -13.08 0.81
CA PRO A 211 1.42 -13.32 -0.17
C PRO A 211 1.28 -12.18 -1.19
N GLY A 212 0.89 -12.53 -2.42
CA GLY A 212 0.73 -11.59 -3.54
C GLY A 212 2.00 -10.78 -3.78
N THR A 213 1.85 -9.46 -3.92
CA THR A 213 3.01 -8.56 -4.10
C THR A 213 3.92 -8.46 -2.88
N GLY A 214 3.56 -9.05 -1.73
CA GLY A 214 4.44 -9.21 -0.58
C GLY A 214 5.67 -10.08 -0.89
N ILE A 215 5.67 -10.81 -2.01
CA ILE A 215 6.84 -11.54 -2.50
C ILE A 215 7.97 -10.64 -3.02
N ALA A 216 7.67 -9.38 -3.33
CA ALA A 216 8.58 -8.44 -3.99
C ALA A 216 10.00 -8.44 -3.43
N PRO A 217 10.25 -8.22 -2.12
CA PRO A 217 11.62 -8.20 -1.60
C PRO A 217 12.26 -9.59 -1.61
N PHE A 218 11.48 -10.67 -1.47
CA PHE A 218 12.02 -12.04 -1.44
C PHE A 218 12.61 -12.45 -2.78
N ARG A 219 12.08 -11.91 -3.88
CA ARG A 219 12.70 -12.06 -5.19
C ARG A 219 14.14 -11.55 -5.22
N SER A 220 14.40 -10.39 -4.60
CA SER A 220 15.77 -9.89 -4.47
C SER A 220 16.64 -10.79 -3.58
N PHE A 221 16.07 -11.39 -2.53
CA PHE A 221 16.79 -12.26 -1.60
C PHE A 221 17.25 -13.56 -2.28
N TRP A 222 16.35 -14.27 -2.99
CA TRP A 222 16.75 -15.50 -3.66
C TRP A 222 17.70 -15.23 -4.83
N GLN A 223 17.54 -14.12 -5.55
CA GLN A 223 18.52 -13.73 -6.58
C GLN A 223 19.90 -13.44 -5.98
N SER A 224 19.96 -12.80 -4.82
CA SER A 224 21.23 -12.57 -4.11
C SER A 224 21.89 -13.88 -3.68
N ARG A 225 21.12 -14.80 -3.09
CA ARG A 225 21.62 -16.12 -2.66
C ARG A 225 22.05 -16.99 -3.83
N LEU A 226 21.33 -16.93 -4.94
CA LEU A 226 21.70 -17.60 -6.19
C LEU A 226 23.06 -17.11 -6.69
N HIS A 227 23.26 -15.79 -6.78
CA HIS A 227 24.53 -15.23 -7.21
C HIS A 227 25.69 -15.66 -6.29
N GLU A 228 25.48 -15.64 -4.97
CA GLU A 228 26.46 -16.11 -3.99
C GLU A 228 26.84 -17.58 -4.20
N ALA A 229 25.86 -18.45 -4.44
CA ALA A 229 26.09 -19.87 -4.69
C ALA A 229 26.86 -20.10 -6.00
N GLU A 230 26.43 -19.48 -7.11
CA GLU A 230 27.00 -19.73 -8.44
C GLU A 230 28.37 -19.08 -8.64
N HIS A 231 28.60 -17.88 -8.08
CA HIS A 231 29.80 -17.09 -8.40
C HIS A 231 30.82 -17.02 -7.26
N LYS A 232 30.38 -17.23 -6.00
CA LYS A 232 31.26 -17.17 -4.82
C LYS A 232 31.46 -18.55 -4.18
N GLY A 233 30.73 -19.57 -4.64
CA GLY A 233 30.76 -20.91 -4.04
C GLY A 233 30.24 -20.94 -2.60
N LEU A 234 29.49 -19.90 -2.18
CA LEU A 234 28.99 -19.76 -0.82
C LEU A 234 27.60 -20.37 -0.72
N GLN A 235 27.44 -21.41 0.10
CA GLN A 235 26.13 -21.93 0.43
C GLN A 235 25.51 -21.12 1.57
N GLY A 236 24.30 -20.63 1.34
CA GLY A 236 23.50 -19.96 2.36
C GLY A 236 22.78 -20.95 3.28
N GLY A 237 22.36 -20.46 4.45
CA GLY A 237 21.37 -21.12 5.28
C GLY A 237 20.05 -21.33 4.53
N ARG A 238 19.28 -22.33 4.97
CA ARG A 238 18.02 -22.72 4.33
C ARG A 238 17.05 -21.54 4.25
N MET A 239 16.43 -21.35 3.09
CA MET A 239 15.34 -20.39 2.92
C MET A 239 14.02 -21.11 2.65
N THR A 240 13.04 -20.91 3.53
CA THR A 240 11.68 -21.44 3.38
C THR A 240 10.76 -20.31 2.97
N LEU A 241 10.13 -20.42 1.79
CA LEU A 241 9.17 -19.44 1.30
C LEU A 241 7.74 -19.88 1.63
N VAL A 242 6.96 -18.98 2.22
CA VAL A 242 5.52 -19.12 2.44
C VAL A 242 4.81 -18.05 1.61
N PHE A 243 4.37 -18.47 0.43
CA PHE A 243 3.66 -17.64 -0.54
C PHE A 243 2.14 -17.86 -0.42
N GLY A 244 1.36 -16.90 -0.92
CA GLY A 244 -0.08 -17.07 -1.03
C GLY A 244 -0.69 -16.22 -2.12
N CYS A 245 -1.66 -16.77 -2.83
CA CYS A 245 -2.38 -16.09 -3.90
C CYS A 245 -3.84 -16.55 -3.98
N ARG A 246 -4.59 -16.11 -4.99
CA ARG A 246 -5.99 -16.49 -5.17
C ARG A 246 -6.06 -17.85 -5.84
N ARG A 247 -5.41 -17.99 -6.99
CA ARG A 247 -5.43 -19.20 -7.82
C ARG A 247 -4.10 -19.40 -8.53
N PRO A 248 -3.66 -20.65 -8.74
CA PRO A 248 -2.41 -20.94 -9.43
C PRO A 248 -2.32 -20.31 -10.83
N GLU A 249 -3.43 -20.31 -11.57
CA GLU A 249 -3.48 -19.91 -12.99
C GLU A 249 -3.69 -18.40 -13.18
N GLU A 250 -4.01 -17.66 -12.12
CA GLU A 250 -4.35 -16.23 -12.20
C GLU A 250 -3.22 -15.34 -11.65
N ASP A 251 -2.75 -15.61 -10.44
CA ASP A 251 -1.89 -14.68 -9.69
C ASP A 251 -0.74 -15.36 -8.92
N HIS A 252 -0.29 -16.53 -9.40
CA HIS A 252 0.92 -17.19 -8.89
C HIS A 252 2.19 -16.52 -9.44
N LEU A 253 2.52 -15.36 -8.86
CA LEU A 253 3.67 -14.56 -9.26
C LEU A 253 4.98 -15.35 -9.14
N TYR A 254 5.84 -15.24 -10.16
CA TYR A 254 7.19 -15.82 -10.18
C TYR A 254 7.26 -17.35 -10.05
N TRP A 255 6.20 -18.07 -10.42
CA TRP A 255 6.13 -19.54 -10.34
C TRP A 255 7.36 -20.25 -10.93
N GLU A 256 7.76 -19.89 -12.14
CA GLU A 256 8.90 -20.52 -12.82
C GLU A 256 10.23 -20.24 -12.10
N GLU A 257 10.43 -19.00 -11.62
CA GLU A 257 11.62 -18.64 -10.83
C GLU A 257 11.65 -19.41 -9.51
N MET A 258 10.52 -19.52 -8.80
CA MET A 258 10.45 -20.32 -7.56
C MET A 258 10.83 -21.77 -7.80
N LEU A 259 10.33 -22.37 -8.89
CA LEU A 259 10.62 -23.75 -9.26
C LEU A 259 12.12 -23.93 -9.59
N GLU A 260 12.71 -22.98 -10.31
CA GLU A 260 14.16 -22.97 -10.57
C GLU A 260 14.96 -22.84 -9.28
N MET A 261 14.58 -21.91 -8.38
CA MET A 261 15.29 -21.69 -7.13
C MET A 261 15.20 -22.91 -6.19
N ALA A 262 14.07 -23.63 -6.23
CA ALA A 262 13.93 -24.90 -5.52
C ALA A 262 14.86 -25.98 -6.09
N ARG A 263 14.93 -26.12 -7.43
CA ARG A 263 15.83 -27.07 -8.11
C ARG A 263 17.31 -26.77 -7.83
N LYS A 264 17.69 -25.49 -7.77
CA LYS A 264 19.05 -25.04 -7.45
C LYS A 264 19.37 -25.06 -5.94
N GLY A 265 18.41 -25.45 -5.10
CA GLY A 265 18.59 -25.51 -3.64
C GLY A 265 18.69 -24.15 -2.95
N VAL A 266 18.38 -23.05 -3.65
CA VAL A 266 18.35 -21.69 -3.08
C VAL A 266 17.13 -21.54 -2.17
N LEU A 267 15.96 -21.97 -2.64
CA LEU A 267 14.77 -22.15 -1.81
C LEU A 267 14.72 -23.60 -1.36
N HIS A 268 14.85 -23.84 -0.06
CA HIS A 268 14.83 -25.19 0.50
C HIS A 268 13.43 -25.79 0.41
N GLU A 269 12.42 -24.99 0.76
CA GLU A 269 11.01 -25.36 0.67
C GLU A 269 10.18 -24.16 0.20
N VAL A 270 9.13 -24.44 -0.57
CA VAL A 270 8.14 -23.46 -1.00
C VAL A 270 6.75 -23.97 -0.65
N HIS A 271 6.03 -23.19 0.16
CA HIS A 271 4.65 -23.48 0.55
C HIS A 271 3.73 -22.41 -0.02
N THR A 272 2.69 -22.83 -0.74
CA THR A 272 1.73 -21.89 -1.35
C THR A 272 0.34 -22.07 -0.78
N ALA A 273 -0.23 -20.99 -0.28
CA ALA A 273 -1.61 -20.90 0.17
C ALA A 273 -2.52 -20.37 -0.96
N TYR A 274 -3.61 -21.07 -1.27
CA TYR A 274 -4.60 -20.62 -2.25
C TYR A 274 -5.92 -20.26 -1.58
N SER A 275 -6.38 -19.03 -1.81
CA SER A 275 -7.57 -18.49 -1.15
C SER A 275 -8.87 -18.64 -1.94
N ARG A 276 -8.81 -19.04 -3.22
CA ARG A 276 -9.98 -19.09 -4.12
C ARG A 276 -10.01 -20.32 -5.05
N LEU A 277 -9.42 -21.44 -4.63
CA LEU A 277 -9.55 -22.69 -5.37
C LEU A 277 -11.02 -23.16 -5.39
N PRO A 278 -11.56 -23.58 -6.54
CA PRO A 278 -12.87 -24.22 -6.60
C PRO A 278 -12.93 -25.44 -5.69
N ASP A 279 -14.05 -25.60 -4.99
CA ASP A 279 -14.37 -26.77 -4.15
C ASP A 279 -13.36 -27.09 -3.03
N GLN A 280 -12.51 -26.13 -2.67
CA GLN A 280 -11.53 -26.26 -1.60
C GLN A 280 -11.70 -25.14 -0.55
N PRO A 281 -11.35 -25.41 0.72
CA PRO A 281 -11.37 -24.38 1.75
C PRO A 281 -10.37 -23.27 1.43
N LYS A 282 -10.70 -22.03 1.84
CA LYS A 282 -9.78 -20.90 1.71
C LYS A 282 -8.58 -21.11 2.63
N VAL A 283 -7.38 -21.09 2.08
CA VAL A 283 -6.14 -21.20 2.84
C VAL A 283 -5.35 -19.90 2.72
N TYR A 284 -4.86 -19.40 3.86
CA TYR A 284 -3.93 -18.26 3.92
C TYR A 284 -2.55 -18.68 4.45
N VAL A 285 -1.58 -17.78 4.35
CA VAL A 285 -0.19 -18.04 4.77
C VAL A 285 -0.10 -18.41 6.26
N GLN A 286 -0.92 -17.79 7.12
CA GLN A 286 -0.98 -18.14 8.54
C GLN A 286 -1.55 -19.54 8.80
N ASP A 287 -2.42 -20.05 7.92
CA ASP A 287 -2.93 -21.42 8.04
C ASP A 287 -1.83 -22.43 7.70
N ILE A 288 -1.00 -22.14 6.68
CA ILE A 288 0.19 -22.94 6.36
C ILE A 288 1.17 -22.96 7.55
N LEU A 289 1.42 -21.80 8.16
CA LEU A 289 2.28 -21.71 9.35
C LEU A 289 1.76 -22.62 10.47
N ARG A 290 0.45 -22.54 10.75
CA ARG A 290 -0.18 -23.32 11.83
C ARG A 290 -0.20 -24.82 11.54
N GLN A 291 -0.55 -25.21 10.32
CA GLN A 291 -0.83 -26.61 9.97
C GLN A 291 0.43 -27.39 9.59
N ARG A 292 1.47 -26.72 9.06
CA ARG A 292 2.62 -27.41 8.43
C ARG A 292 3.96 -26.98 8.99
N LEU A 293 4.10 -25.73 9.43
CA LEU A 293 5.41 -25.13 9.74
C LEU A 293 5.60 -24.77 11.22
N ALA A 294 4.75 -25.26 12.14
CA ALA A 294 4.89 -24.97 13.57
C ALA A 294 6.27 -25.37 14.11
N GLY A 295 6.73 -26.60 13.81
CA GLY A 295 8.05 -27.08 14.21
C GLY A 295 9.19 -26.35 13.50
N GLU A 296 9.01 -25.96 12.24
CA GLU A 296 9.99 -25.19 11.48
C GLU A 296 10.21 -23.79 12.09
N VAL A 297 9.11 -23.11 12.43
CA VAL A 297 9.16 -21.79 13.07
C VAL A 297 9.90 -21.86 14.40
N LEU A 298 9.60 -22.87 15.22
CA LEU A 298 10.30 -23.10 16.49
C LEU A 298 11.80 -23.33 16.26
N ARG A 299 12.15 -24.27 15.39
CA ARG A 299 13.55 -24.61 15.06
C ARG A 299 14.32 -23.39 14.59
N VAL A 300 13.78 -22.67 13.61
CA VAL A 300 14.42 -21.48 13.02
C VAL A 300 14.60 -20.38 14.07
N LEU A 301 13.55 -20.00 14.81
CA LEU A 301 13.62 -18.84 15.70
C LEU A 301 14.30 -19.13 17.05
N HIS A 302 14.12 -20.33 17.60
CA HIS A 302 14.60 -20.68 18.93
C HIS A 302 15.93 -21.44 18.89
N GLU A 303 16.05 -22.47 18.07
CA GLU A 303 17.20 -23.40 18.10
C GLU A 303 18.35 -22.89 17.22
N GLU A 304 18.06 -22.42 16.00
CA GLU A 304 19.08 -22.07 14.99
C GLU A 304 19.42 -20.57 14.95
N GLN A 305 18.77 -19.78 15.80
CA GLN A 305 18.86 -18.31 15.83
C GLN A 305 18.68 -17.66 14.44
N GLY A 306 17.80 -18.24 13.63
CA GLY A 306 17.45 -17.78 12.29
C GLY A 306 16.55 -16.55 12.29
N HIS A 307 16.13 -16.20 11.08
CA HIS A 307 15.39 -14.97 10.78
C HIS A 307 14.02 -15.26 10.16
N LEU A 308 13.05 -14.42 10.48
CA LEU A 308 11.70 -14.47 9.92
C LEU A 308 11.32 -13.11 9.34
N TYR A 309 10.86 -13.11 8.09
CA TYR A 309 10.49 -11.92 7.35
C TYR A 309 9.03 -11.98 6.94
N VAL A 310 8.28 -10.93 7.24
CA VAL A 310 6.87 -10.77 6.83
C VAL A 310 6.74 -9.55 5.94
N CYS A 311 6.18 -9.71 4.74
CA CYS A 311 5.97 -8.60 3.81
C CYS A 311 4.58 -8.64 3.17
N GLY A 312 3.90 -7.51 3.12
CA GLY A 312 2.57 -7.39 2.48
C GLY A 312 1.58 -6.51 3.26
N ASP A 313 0.28 -6.75 3.05
CA ASP A 313 -0.82 -5.97 3.65
C ASP A 313 -0.78 -5.98 5.19
N VAL A 314 -1.12 -4.83 5.81
CA VAL A 314 -1.13 -4.66 7.27
C VAL A 314 -2.03 -5.65 8.03
N ARG A 315 -3.16 -6.05 7.46
CA ARG A 315 -4.06 -7.04 8.09
C ARG A 315 -3.43 -8.42 8.05
N MET A 316 -2.82 -8.79 6.92
CA MET A 316 -2.09 -10.05 6.77
C MET A 316 -0.94 -10.14 7.78
N ALA A 317 -0.15 -9.08 7.92
CA ALA A 317 0.95 -9.06 8.88
C ALA A 317 0.47 -9.20 10.33
N ARG A 318 -0.65 -8.56 10.70
CA ARG A 318 -1.28 -8.73 12.02
C ARG A 318 -1.69 -10.19 12.26
N ASP A 319 -2.35 -10.82 11.29
CA ASP A 319 -2.84 -12.19 11.41
C ASP A 319 -1.69 -13.22 11.47
N VAL A 320 -0.60 -12.98 10.73
CA VAL A 320 0.66 -13.73 10.82
C VAL A 320 1.31 -13.55 12.18
N ALA A 321 1.45 -12.32 12.67
CA ALA A 321 2.03 -12.04 13.99
C ALA A 321 1.26 -12.73 15.11
N CYS A 322 -0.08 -12.66 15.08
CA CYS A 322 -0.94 -13.37 16.04
C CYS A 322 -0.70 -14.90 16.00
N THR A 323 -0.62 -15.47 14.80
CA THR A 323 -0.39 -16.91 14.63
C THR A 323 0.99 -17.33 15.11
N LEU A 324 2.03 -16.58 14.79
CA LEU A 324 3.40 -16.87 15.22
C LEU A 324 3.53 -16.81 16.75
N LYS A 325 2.90 -15.83 17.40
CA LYS A 325 2.83 -15.74 18.86
C LYS A 325 2.14 -16.96 19.47
N GLN A 326 0.99 -17.37 18.93
CA GLN A 326 0.30 -18.58 19.41
C GLN A 326 1.15 -19.85 19.28
N LEU A 327 1.87 -19.99 18.16
CA LEU A 327 2.77 -21.12 17.92
C LEU A 327 3.91 -21.15 18.95
N MET A 328 4.58 -20.02 19.16
CA MET A 328 5.69 -19.92 20.11
C MET A 328 5.22 -20.09 21.57
N ALA A 329 4.07 -19.51 21.92
CA ALA A 329 3.48 -19.66 23.26
C ALA A 329 3.18 -21.12 23.58
N THR A 330 2.62 -21.85 22.61
CA THR A 330 2.33 -23.29 22.77
C THR A 330 3.61 -24.12 22.83
N ALA A 331 4.55 -23.89 21.91
CA ALA A 331 5.78 -24.67 21.80
C ALA A 331 6.72 -24.49 23.00
N LEU A 332 6.78 -23.28 23.55
CA LEU A 332 7.68 -22.94 24.66
C LEU A 332 6.94 -22.84 26.02
N SER A 333 5.64 -23.15 26.05
CA SER A 333 4.79 -23.02 27.25
C SER A 333 4.86 -21.62 27.89
N LEU A 334 4.85 -20.57 27.05
CA LEU A 334 4.90 -19.17 27.49
C LEU A 334 3.49 -18.61 27.69
N ASN A 335 3.34 -17.72 28.67
CA ASN A 335 2.14 -16.89 28.79
C ASN A 335 2.16 -15.71 27.80
N GLU A 336 1.08 -14.91 27.81
CA GLU A 336 0.90 -13.79 26.88
C GLU A 336 2.00 -12.71 27.01
N GLU A 337 2.36 -12.32 28.23
CA GLU A 337 3.41 -11.33 28.47
C GLU A 337 4.79 -11.84 28.00
N GLN A 338 5.10 -13.09 28.32
CA GLN A 338 6.36 -13.73 27.94
C GLN A 338 6.51 -13.87 26.42
N VAL A 339 5.43 -14.14 25.69
CA VAL A 339 5.50 -14.23 24.23
C VAL A 339 5.62 -12.86 23.57
N GLU A 340 4.99 -11.83 24.12
CA GLU A 340 5.22 -10.44 23.67
C GLU A 340 6.67 -10.03 23.86
N ASP A 341 7.23 -10.28 25.04
CA ASP A 341 8.64 -10.03 25.34
C ASP A 341 9.56 -10.81 24.41
N TYR A 342 9.24 -12.08 24.13
CA TYR A 342 10.02 -12.91 23.19
C TYR A 342 10.09 -12.28 21.79
N PHE A 343 8.96 -11.85 21.23
CA PHE A 343 8.94 -11.20 19.91
C PHE A 343 9.56 -9.80 19.93
N PHE A 344 9.45 -9.07 21.05
CA PHE A 344 10.17 -7.82 21.25
C PHE A 344 11.69 -8.03 21.20
N GLN A 345 12.20 -9.08 21.86
CA GLN A 345 13.61 -9.44 21.80
C GLN A 345 14.04 -9.86 20.39
N LEU A 346 13.23 -10.64 19.67
CA LEU A 346 13.50 -10.98 18.26
C LEU A 346 13.62 -9.74 17.37
N LYS A 347 12.75 -8.74 17.57
CA LYS A 347 12.82 -7.46 16.84
C LYS A 347 14.10 -6.68 17.20
N ASN A 348 14.46 -6.60 18.48
CA ASN A 348 15.69 -5.93 18.93
C ASN A 348 16.96 -6.61 18.40
N GLN A 349 16.94 -7.94 18.32
CA GLN A 349 18.02 -8.76 17.73
C GLN A 349 18.03 -8.71 16.19
N LYS A 350 17.09 -8.00 15.56
CA LYS A 350 16.91 -7.98 14.09
C LYS A 350 16.78 -9.38 13.50
N ARG A 351 15.96 -10.24 14.13
CA ARG A 351 15.63 -11.59 13.66
C ARG A 351 14.16 -11.76 13.27
N TYR A 352 13.31 -10.81 13.63
CA TYR A 352 11.92 -10.73 13.17
C TYR A 352 11.72 -9.41 12.42
N HIS A 353 11.40 -9.49 11.13
CA HIS A 353 11.41 -8.38 10.20
C HIS A 353 10.03 -8.18 9.56
N GLU A 354 9.59 -6.92 9.45
CA GLU A 354 8.31 -6.56 8.86
C GLU A 354 8.50 -5.48 7.79
N ASP A 355 7.98 -5.71 6.58
CA ASP A 355 7.88 -4.72 5.50
C ASP A 355 6.41 -4.59 5.06
N ILE A 356 5.69 -3.69 5.72
CA ILE A 356 4.23 -3.62 5.67
C ILE A 356 3.75 -2.57 4.69
N PHE A 357 2.83 -2.97 3.81
CA PHE A 357 2.21 -2.13 2.80
C PHE A 357 0.84 -1.64 3.27
N GLY A 358 0.54 -0.38 2.95
CA GLY A 358 -0.77 0.24 3.19
C GLY A 358 -0.80 1.18 4.39
N ALA A 359 -1.81 2.06 4.40
CA ALA A 359 -2.22 2.77 5.61
C ALA A 359 -3.30 1.94 6.32
N VAL A 360 -3.39 2.05 7.65
CA VAL A 360 -4.48 1.44 8.42
C VAL A 360 -5.79 2.12 8.01
N PHE A 361 -6.46 1.57 7.00
CA PHE A 361 -7.82 1.96 6.66
C PHE A 361 -8.78 0.99 7.36
N PRO A 362 -9.64 1.46 8.27
CA PRO A 362 -10.70 0.65 8.84
C PRO A 362 -11.77 0.46 7.76
N TYR A 363 -11.51 -0.41 6.80
CA TYR A 363 -12.54 -0.92 5.91
C TYR A 363 -12.83 -2.36 6.35
N GLU A 364 -13.85 -2.49 7.20
CA GLU A 364 -14.51 -3.77 7.42
C GLU A 364 -15.23 -4.14 6.13
N VAL A 365 -14.61 -5.02 5.34
CA VAL A 365 -15.38 -5.78 4.35
C VAL A 365 -16.34 -6.63 5.16
N LYS A 366 -17.61 -6.21 5.26
CA LYS A 366 -18.68 -7.11 5.70
C LYS A 366 -18.61 -8.35 4.82
N LYS A 367 -18.30 -9.49 5.44
CA LYS A 367 -18.37 -10.80 4.78
C LYS A 367 -19.80 -11.00 4.29
N ASP A 368 -19.93 -11.43 3.04
CA ASP A 368 -21.19 -11.85 2.43
C ASP A 368 -21.95 -12.82 3.33
N GLY A 369 -23.27 -12.66 3.30
CA GLY A 369 -24.24 -13.19 4.26
C GLY A 369 -24.18 -14.71 4.45
N ALA A 370 -24.08 -15.12 5.72
CA ALA A 370 -24.64 -16.37 6.17
C ALA A 370 -26.17 -16.22 6.11
N ALA A 371 -26.80 -17.03 5.27
CA ALA A 371 -28.24 -17.13 5.13
C ALA A 371 -28.91 -17.35 6.51
N GLY A 372 -29.91 -16.52 6.80
CA GLY A 372 -30.73 -16.65 7.99
C GLY A 372 -31.54 -17.94 7.95
N LEU A 373 -31.51 -18.67 9.07
CA LEU A 373 -32.53 -19.67 9.39
C LEU A 373 -33.81 -18.92 9.81
N PRO A 374 -35.00 -19.25 9.26
CA PRO A 374 -36.23 -18.63 9.67
C PRO A 374 -36.68 -19.19 11.03
N SER A 375 -36.89 -18.30 12.00
CA SER A 375 -37.57 -18.61 13.26
C SER A 375 -39.07 -18.77 13.01
N ASP A 376 -39.59 -19.97 13.27
CA ASP A 376 -41.00 -20.37 13.21
C ASP A 376 -41.83 -19.69 14.33
N PRO A 377 -43.01 -19.08 14.05
CA PRO A 377 -43.82 -18.45 15.08
C PRO A 377 -44.99 -19.35 15.50
N ARG A 378 -44.90 -20.00 16.67
CA ARG A 378 -46.09 -20.40 17.45
C ARG A 378 -45.88 -20.22 18.96
N ALA A 379 -46.68 -19.30 19.50
CA ALA A 379 -47.00 -19.03 20.90
C ALA A 379 -47.72 -20.25 21.56
N PRO A 380 -48.13 -20.26 22.86
CA PRO A 380 -48.31 -19.12 23.76
C PRO A 380 -47.86 -19.34 25.23
N GLY A 381 -47.96 -18.26 26.01
CA GLY A 381 -47.48 -18.16 27.38
C GLY A 381 -48.31 -18.86 28.45
N ALA A 382 -47.79 -18.78 29.68
CA ALA A 382 -48.53 -18.99 30.90
C ALA A 382 -47.94 -18.13 32.02
N HIS A 383 -48.85 -17.43 32.69
CA HIS A 383 -48.69 -16.54 33.84
C HIS A 383 -47.96 -17.15 35.05
N ARG A 384 -47.31 -16.25 35.82
CA ARG A 384 -47.46 -15.96 37.26
C ARG A 384 -46.36 -14.95 37.58
N SER A 385 -46.56 -13.78 38.18
CA SER A 385 -47.70 -13.11 38.82
C SER A 385 -47.30 -11.64 39.00
#